data_AF-A0A2G6FXU2-F1
#
_entry.id   AF-A0A2G6FXU2-F1
#
_cell.length_a   1.000
_cell.length_b   1.000
_cell.length_c   1.000
_cell.angle_alpha   90.00
_cell.angle_beta   90.00
_cell.angle_gamma   90.00
#
_symmetry.space_group_name_H-M   'P 1'
#
loop_
_entity.id
_entity.type
_entity.pdbx_description
1 polymer ?
#
loop_
_entity_poly.entity_id
_entity_poly.type
_entity_poly.pdbx_seq_one_letter_code
_entity_poly.pdbx_strand_id
1 'polypeptide(L)'
;MDTAPFQILAEGRKPPRPRGLNTPEGLGDRMRTAAFAEKQAIHAFRWACERFQDVPGELRAAWAALIPEEEKHYRLIVTRMAELGFALDARPVTLNLWRGLAACETGRDFCIGIARAEERGRQAGVKLAAFLADKDPATAAVFREIVADEVAHVALADRFYGWKPE
;
A
#
# COMPACT_ATOMS: atom_id res chain seq x y z
N MET A 1 8.90 9.30 8.88
CA MET A 1 8.69 7.86 8.61
C MET A 1 9.99 7.10 8.76
N ASP A 2 10.02 6.01 9.52
CA ASP A 2 11.11 5.05 9.42
C ASP A 2 10.97 4.29 8.09
N THR A 3 12.03 4.27 7.26
CA THR A 3 12.04 3.61 5.95
C THR A 3 12.79 2.29 5.95
N ALA A 4 13.49 1.94 7.02
CA ALA A 4 14.28 0.71 7.06
C ALA A 4 13.40 -0.55 6.93
N PRO A 5 13.91 -1.64 6.35
CA PRO A 5 15.21 -1.78 5.69
C PRO A 5 15.21 -1.34 4.22
N PHE A 6 14.14 -0.70 3.71
CA PHE A 6 14.02 -0.41 2.28
C PHE A 6 15.06 0.58 1.78
N GLN A 7 15.62 0.31 0.61
CA GLN A 7 16.43 1.28 -0.13
C GLN A 7 15.52 2.33 -0.75
N ILE A 8 15.68 3.60 -0.38
CA ILE A 8 14.88 4.68 -0.97
C ILE A 8 15.54 5.21 -2.23
N LEU A 9 14.76 5.38 -3.30
CA LEU A 9 15.22 6.02 -4.52
C LEU A 9 15.68 7.46 -4.22
N ALA A 10 16.94 7.76 -4.55
CA ALA A 10 17.47 9.11 -4.40
C ALA A 10 16.70 10.13 -5.25
N GLU A 11 16.62 11.36 -4.74
CA GLU A 11 15.92 12.45 -5.41
C GLU A 11 16.50 12.77 -6.80
N GLY A 12 15.65 13.18 -7.73
CA GLY A 12 16.03 13.45 -9.13
C GLY A 12 16.33 12.20 -9.96
N ARG A 13 16.33 10.99 -9.37
CA ARG A 13 16.52 9.73 -10.10
C ARG A 13 15.20 9.19 -10.61
N LYS A 14 15.25 8.52 -11.77
CA LYS A 14 14.11 7.76 -12.29
C LYS A 14 14.03 6.40 -11.60
N PRO A 15 12.84 5.94 -11.18
CA PRO A 15 12.68 4.60 -10.63
C PRO A 15 13.06 3.59 -11.71
N PRO A 16 13.79 2.52 -11.34
CA PRO A 16 14.21 1.56 -12.32
C PRO A 16 12.98 0.77 -12.79
N ARG A 17 12.90 0.47 -14.10
CA ARG A 17 11.73 -0.22 -14.65
C ARG A 17 11.52 -1.56 -13.92
N PRO A 18 10.28 -1.92 -13.56
CA PRO A 18 10.00 -3.21 -12.95
C PRO A 18 10.39 -4.35 -13.90
N ARG A 19 11.07 -5.38 -13.39
CA ARG A 19 11.48 -6.56 -14.18
C ARG A 19 10.25 -7.39 -14.62
N GLY A 20 10.40 -8.34 -15.53
CA GLY A 20 9.29 -9.18 -16.00
C GLY A 20 8.66 -9.99 -14.87
N LEU A 21 7.33 -9.97 -14.72
CA LEU A 21 6.65 -10.66 -13.62
C LEU A 21 6.83 -12.20 -13.65
N ASN A 22 7.22 -12.75 -14.80
CA ASN A 22 7.56 -14.16 -14.98
C ASN A 22 8.95 -14.55 -14.43
N THR A 23 9.71 -13.62 -13.84
CA THR A 23 11.00 -13.92 -13.19
C THR A 23 10.88 -13.75 -11.66
N PRO A 24 11.66 -14.52 -10.86
CA PRO A 24 11.69 -14.34 -9.40
C PRO A 24 11.97 -12.89 -9.00
N GLU A 25 12.91 -12.26 -9.70
CA GLU A 25 13.28 -10.86 -9.54
C GLU A 25 12.12 -9.89 -9.76
N GLY A 26 11.31 -10.13 -10.79
CA GLY A 26 10.17 -9.30 -11.12
C GLY A 26 9.03 -9.45 -10.12
N LEU A 27 8.80 -10.66 -9.60
CA LEU A 27 7.89 -10.89 -8.48
C LEU A 27 8.37 -10.15 -7.23
N GLY A 28 9.65 -10.32 -6.88
CA GLY A 28 10.27 -9.61 -5.75
C GLY A 28 10.16 -8.09 -5.89
N ASP A 29 10.22 -7.53 -7.10
CA ASP A 29 9.96 -6.10 -7.35
C ASP A 29 8.54 -5.69 -6.98
N ARG A 30 7.51 -6.48 -7.35
CA ARG A 30 6.10 -6.15 -7.03
C ARG A 30 5.86 -6.25 -5.55
N MET A 31 6.32 -7.33 -4.93
CA MET A 31 6.14 -7.56 -3.49
C MET A 31 6.83 -6.47 -2.67
N ARG A 32 8.06 -6.06 -3.05
CA ARG A 32 8.76 -4.97 -2.35
C ARG A 32 8.03 -3.64 -2.48
N THR A 33 7.52 -3.32 -3.66
CA THR A 33 6.72 -2.10 -3.87
C THR A 33 5.42 -2.14 -3.07
N ALA A 34 4.72 -3.28 -3.02
CA ALA A 34 3.52 -3.46 -2.23
C ALA A 34 3.81 -3.32 -0.73
N ALA A 35 4.81 -4.04 -0.20
CA ALA A 35 5.20 -3.93 1.21
C ALA A 35 5.58 -2.48 1.60
N PHE A 36 6.26 -1.75 0.72
CA PHE A 36 6.58 -0.36 0.99
C PHE A 36 5.39 0.60 0.83
N ALA A 37 4.37 0.22 0.08
CA ALA A 37 3.10 0.94 0.05
C ALA A 37 2.39 0.81 1.41
N GLU A 38 2.27 -0.41 1.96
CA GLU A 38 1.64 -0.61 3.29
C GLU A 38 2.39 0.17 4.37
N LYS A 39 3.74 0.17 4.33
CA LYS A 39 4.54 0.97 5.29
C LYS A 39 4.26 2.47 5.18
N GLN A 40 4.01 2.97 3.97
CA GLN A 40 3.62 4.36 3.75
C GLN A 40 2.17 4.61 4.21
N ALA A 41 1.24 3.68 3.98
CA ALA A 41 -0.15 3.77 4.44
C ALA A 41 -0.24 3.82 5.98
N ILE A 42 0.47 2.93 6.69
CA ILE A 42 0.60 2.97 8.17
C ILE A 42 1.02 4.36 8.65
N HIS A 43 2.07 4.92 8.04
CA HIS A 43 2.55 6.25 8.41
C HIS A 43 1.54 7.34 8.07
N ALA A 44 0.90 7.23 6.91
CA ALA A 44 -0.07 8.19 6.41
C ALA A 44 -1.32 8.25 7.29
N PHE A 45 -1.89 7.12 7.70
CA PHE A 45 -3.04 7.09 8.61
C PHE A 45 -2.72 7.67 9.98
N ARG A 46 -1.55 7.31 10.56
CA ARG A 46 -1.08 7.89 11.83
C ARG A 46 -0.96 9.42 11.73
N TRP A 47 -0.29 9.88 10.67
CA TRP A 47 -0.14 11.31 10.42
C TRP A 47 -1.47 12.03 10.21
N ALA A 48 -2.39 11.45 9.43
CA ALA A 48 -3.69 12.04 9.15
C ALA A 48 -4.56 12.18 10.41
N CYS A 49 -4.50 11.19 11.32
CA CYS A 49 -5.19 11.25 12.60
C CYS A 49 -4.74 12.45 13.45
N GLU A 50 -3.46 12.79 13.42
CA GLU A 50 -2.91 13.94 14.13
C GLU A 50 -3.18 15.26 13.39
N ARG A 51 -3.01 15.26 12.07
CA ARG A 51 -2.98 16.45 11.23
C ARG A 51 -4.34 17.05 10.88
N PHE A 52 -5.35 16.22 10.63
CA PHE A 52 -6.64 16.65 10.11
C PHE A 52 -7.68 16.71 11.23
N GLN A 53 -7.89 17.93 11.73
CA GLN A 53 -8.90 18.26 12.74
C GLN A 53 -10.21 18.78 12.09
N ASP A 54 -10.21 18.96 10.77
CA ASP A 54 -11.34 19.40 9.93
C ASP A 54 -12.31 18.27 9.55
N VAL A 55 -12.07 17.04 10.01
CA VAL A 55 -12.91 15.86 9.74
C VAL A 55 -13.73 15.43 10.96
N PRO A 56 -14.89 14.76 10.74
CA PRO A 56 -15.66 14.17 11.83
C PRO A 56 -14.83 13.18 12.65
N GLY A 57 -15.09 13.13 13.96
CA GLY A 57 -14.40 12.19 14.87
C GLY A 57 -14.53 10.73 14.45
N GLU A 58 -15.66 10.35 13.85
CA GLU A 58 -15.88 9.01 13.30
C GLU A 58 -14.92 8.64 12.16
N LEU A 59 -14.65 9.57 11.25
CA LEU A 59 -13.73 9.33 10.14
C LEU A 59 -12.30 9.16 10.65
N ARG A 60 -11.89 10.00 11.59
CA ARG A 60 -10.57 9.88 12.23
C ARG A 60 -10.43 8.58 13.02
N ALA A 61 -11.48 8.15 13.72
CA ALA A 61 -11.50 6.85 14.41
C ALA A 61 -11.42 5.68 13.41
N ALA A 62 -12.09 5.80 12.25
CA ALA A 62 -11.99 4.81 11.18
C ALA A 62 -10.57 4.71 10.62
N TRP A 63 -9.90 5.84 10.34
CA TRP A 63 -8.49 5.83 9.91
C TRP A 63 -7.57 5.18 10.95
N ALA A 64 -7.79 5.45 12.24
CA ALA A 64 -7.02 4.81 13.30
C ALA A 64 -7.22 3.29 13.35
N ALA A 65 -8.42 2.81 13.00
CA ALA A 65 -8.74 1.38 12.94
C ALA A 65 -8.08 0.66 11.75
N LEU A 66 -7.73 1.37 10.67
CA LEU A 66 -7.04 0.79 9.51
C LEU A 66 -5.55 0.51 9.77
N ILE A 67 -4.91 1.27 10.67
CA ILE A 67 -3.48 1.10 11.00
C ILE A 67 -3.08 -0.37 11.30
N PRO A 68 -3.77 -1.12 12.19
CA PRO A 68 -3.44 -2.52 12.44
C PRO A 68 -3.70 -3.44 11.23
N GLU A 69 -4.61 -3.10 10.33
CA GLU A 69 -4.84 -3.84 9.08
C GLU A 69 -3.64 -3.67 8.13
N GLU A 70 -3.17 -2.43 7.95
CA GLU A 70 -1.97 -2.13 7.17
C GLU A 70 -0.71 -2.80 7.75
N GLU A 71 -0.58 -2.82 9.08
CA GLU A 71 0.49 -3.53 9.78
C GLU A 71 0.41 -5.05 9.58
N LYS A 72 -0.79 -5.61 9.44
CA LYS A 72 -1.01 -7.02 9.08
C LYS A 72 -0.62 -7.26 7.62
N HIS A 73 -1.07 -6.45 6.67
CA HIS A 73 -0.74 -6.57 5.25
C HIS A 73 0.76 -6.49 5.00
N TYR A 74 1.41 -5.49 5.62
CA TYR A 74 2.85 -5.36 5.59
C TYR A 74 3.54 -6.65 6.05
N ARG A 75 3.14 -7.18 7.22
CA ARG A 75 3.70 -8.42 7.78
C ARG A 75 3.51 -9.61 6.85
N LEU A 76 2.31 -9.80 6.30
CA LEU A 76 2.02 -10.89 5.37
C LEU A 76 2.97 -10.85 4.16
N ILE A 77 3.17 -9.67 3.56
CA ILE A 77 4.04 -9.53 2.39
C ILE A 77 5.50 -9.78 2.77
N VAL A 78 6.01 -9.15 3.84
CA VAL A 78 7.44 -9.29 4.18
C VAL A 78 7.80 -10.69 4.66
N THR A 79 6.90 -11.37 5.37
CA THR A 79 7.06 -12.79 5.72
C THR A 79 7.13 -13.64 4.47
N ARG A 80 6.21 -13.44 3.52
CA ARG A 80 6.23 -14.19 2.26
C ARG A 80 7.48 -13.89 1.42
N MET A 81 7.95 -12.64 1.41
CA MET A 81 9.20 -12.27 0.75
C MET A 81 10.40 -12.98 1.36
N ALA A 82 10.46 -13.09 2.69
CA ALA A 82 11.54 -13.80 3.38
C ALA A 82 11.56 -15.30 3.03
N GLU A 83 10.39 -15.95 2.99
CA GLU A 83 10.25 -17.35 2.57
C GLU A 83 10.75 -17.60 1.14
N LEU A 84 10.57 -16.62 0.24
CA LEU A 84 11.03 -16.66 -1.14
C LEU A 84 12.49 -16.20 -1.32
N GLY A 85 13.16 -15.78 -0.25
CA GLY A 85 14.54 -15.27 -0.30
C GLY A 85 14.67 -13.87 -0.92
N PHE A 86 13.60 -13.08 -0.99
CA PHE A 86 13.62 -11.72 -1.50
C PHE A 86 14.05 -10.72 -0.45
N ALA A 87 15.15 -10.01 -0.70
CA ALA A 87 15.58 -8.92 0.15
C ALA A 87 14.75 -7.64 -0.06
N LEU A 88 14.43 -6.95 1.04
CA LEU A 88 13.64 -5.71 1.05
C LEU A 88 14.45 -4.49 0.56
N ASP A 89 15.78 -4.56 0.62
CA ASP A 89 16.72 -3.51 0.20
C ASP A 89 17.32 -3.75 -1.19
N ALA A 90 17.00 -4.88 -1.84
CA ALA A 90 17.63 -5.29 -3.10
C ALA A 90 17.42 -4.32 -4.28
N ARG A 91 16.36 -3.49 -4.23
CA ARG A 91 16.11 -2.44 -5.23
C ARG A 91 15.42 -1.24 -4.59
N PRO A 92 15.63 -0.04 -5.16
CA PRO A 92 15.06 1.17 -4.63
C PRO A 92 13.54 1.23 -4.82
N VAL A 93 12.85 1.71 -3.78
CA VAL A 93 11.41 2.04 -3.77
C VAL A 93 11.20 3.55 -3.66
N THR A 94 10.01 4.05 -3.99
CA THR A 94 9.72 5.49 -4.02
C THR A 94 8.81 5.90 -2.86
N LEU A 95 9.01 7.11 -2.36
CA LEU A 95 8.15 7.77 -1.38
C LEU A 95 6.94 8.47 -2.03
N ASN A 96 6.57 8.09 -3.25
CA ASN A 96 5.59 8.85 -4.03
C ASN A 96 4.20 8.83 -3.40
N LEU A 97 3.80 7.70 -2.80
CA LEU A 97 2.52 7.60 -2.08
C LEU A 97 2.50 8.57 -0.91
N TRP A 98 3.48 8.46 -0.01
CA TRP A 98 3.58 9.34 1.14
C TRP A 98 3.68 10.81 0.74
N ARG A 99 4.53 11.16 -0.23
CA ARG A 99 4.68 12.55 -0.70
C ARG A 99 3.37 13.12 -1.26
N GLY A 100 2.59 12.31 -1.98
CA GLY A 100 1.28 12.71 -2.47
C GLY A 100 0.30 12.97 -1.34
N LEU A 101 0.24 12.08 -0.36
CA LEU A 101 -0.68 12.20 0.79
C LEU A 101 -0.27 13.33 1.75
N ALA A 102 1.03 13.54 1.96
CA ALA A 102 1.55 14.61 2.80
C ALA A 102 1.32 16.01 2.20
N ALA A 103 1.08 16.09 0.89
CA ALA A 103 0.73 17.33 0.20
C ALA A 103 -0.77 17.68 0.28
N CYS A 104 -1.62 16.79 0.82
CA CYS A 104 -3.03 17.08 1.03
C CYS A 104 -3.23 18.20 2.05
N GLU A 105 -4.05 19.19 1.69
CA GLU A 105 -4.31 20.35 2.55
C GLU A 105 -5.47 20.11 3.52
N THR A 106 -6.45 19.30 3.10
CA THR A 106 -7.65 18.97 3.88
C THR A 106 -7.78 17.47 4.15
N GLY A 107 -8.54 17.12 5.19
CA GLY A 107 -8.82 15.71 5.48
C GLY A 107 -9.65 15.03 4.40
N ARG A 108 -10.44 15.80 3.63
CA ARG A 108 -11.13 15.31 2.43
C ARG A 108 -10.14 14.90 1.35
N ASP A 109 -9.16 15.75 1.04
CA ASP A 109 -8.15 15.47 0.03
C ASP A 109 -7.35 14.22 0.40
N PHE A 110 -7.00 14.09 1.68
CA PHE A 110 -6.35 12.89 2.20
C PHE A 110 -7.24 11.66 2.04
N CYS A 111 -8.50 11.70 2.48
CA CYS A 111 -9.41 10.56 2.42
C CYS A 111 -9.59 10.03 1.00
N ILE A 112 -9.77 10.93 0.04
CA ILE A 112 -9.91 10.56 -1.38
C ILE A 112 -8.56 10.13 -1.95
N GLY A 113 -7.47 10.80 -1.56
CA GLY A 113 -6.12 10.51 -2.02
C GLY A 113 -5.67 9.10 -1.65
N ILE A 114 -5.88 8.69 -0.39
CA ILE A 114 -5.53 7.36 0.09
C ILE A 114 -6.47 6.29 -0.48
N ALA A 115 -7.79 6.53 -0.54
CA ALA A 115 -8.72 5.58 -1.15
C ALA A 115 -8.42 5.32 -2.63
N ARG A 116 -7.96 6.34 -3.38
CA ARG A 116 -7.47 6.16 -4.76
C ARG A 116 -6.19 5.33 -4.82
N ALA A 117 -5.30 5.46 -3.83
CA ALA A 117 -4.09 4.66 -3.76
C ALA A 117 -4.40 3.20 -3.44
N GLU A 118 -5.25 2.96 -2.45
CA GLU A 118 -5.73 1.64 -2.06
C GLU A 118 -6.45 0.94 -3.20
N GLU A 119 -7.36 1.62 -3.91
CA GLU A 119 -8.03 1.00 -5.06
C GLU A 119 -7.03 0.61 -6.16
N ARG A 120 -6.00 1.42 -6.43
CA ARG A 120 -4.94 1.04 -7.38
C ARG A 120 -4.12 -0.16 -6.87
N GLY A 121 -3.81 -0.18 -5.57
CA GLY A 121 -3.13 -1.29 -4.90
C GLY A 121 -3.93 -2.58 -5.03
N ARG A 122 -5.21 -2.54 -4.65
CA ARG A 122 -6.18 -3.63 -4.77
C ARG A 122 -6.27 -4.18 -6.19
N GLN A 123 -6.41 -3.32 -7.21
CA GLN A 123 -6.45 -3.75 -8.61
C GLN A 123 -5.14 -4.41 -9.07
N ALA A 124 -4.00 -3.92 -8.60
CA ALA A 124 -2.71 -4.57 -8.85
C ALA A 124 -2.60 -5.92 -8.13
N GLY A 125 -3.08 -6.00 -6.89
CA GLY A 125 -3.15 -7.22 -6.09
C GLY A 125 -4.02 -8.30 -6.74
N VAL A 126 -5.20 -7.95 -7.25
CA VAL A 126 -6.08 -8.86 -8.02
C VAL A 126 -5.35 -9.46 -9.21
N LYS A 127 -4.69 -8.61 -10.01
CA LYS A 127 -3.94 -9.05 -11.21
C LYS A 127 -2.75 -9.94 -10.83
N LEU A 128 -2.04 -9.61 -9.75
CA LEU A 128 -0.92 -10.40 -9.26
C LEU A 128 -1.37 -11.77 -8.74
N ALA A 129 -2.42 -11.81 -7.93
CA ALA A 129 -2.98 -13.05 -7.41
C ALA A 129 -3.52 -13.96 -8.52
N ALA A 130 -4.15 -13.39 -9.55
CA ALA A 130 -4.59 -14.14 -10.72
C ALA A 130 -3.39 -14.70 -11.51
N PHE A 131 -2.35 -13.90 -11.74
CA PHE A 131 -1.15 -14.35 -12.45
C PHE A 131 -0.41 -15.49 -11.72
N LEU A 132 -0.45 -15.49 -10.39
CA LEU A 132 0.25 -16.47 -9.54
C LEU A 132 -0.60 -17.68 -9.17
N ALA A 133 -1.90 -17.71 -9.49
CA ALA A 133 -2.84 -18.71 -8.99
C ALA A 133 -2.34 -20.16 -9.14
N ASP A 134 -1.76 -20.52 -10.29
CA ASP A 134 -1.26 -21.88 -10.56
C ASP A 134 0.26 -22.02 -10.38
N LYS A 135 0.98 -20.90 -10.18
CA LYS A 135 2.45 -20.85 -10.15
C LYS A 135 3.01 -20.75 -8.74
N ASP A 136 2.35 -19.95 -7.92
CA ASP A 136 2.66 -19.71 -6.52
C ASP A 136 1.35 -19.44 -5.76
N PRO A 137 0.59 -20.51 -5.45
CA PRO A 137 -0.71 -20.38 -4.77
C PRO A 137 -0.60 -19.72 -3.39
N ALA A 138 0.55 -19.87 -2.72
CA ALA A 138 0.78 -19.27 -1.40
C ALA A 138 0.91 -17.75 -1.49
N THR A 139 1.70 -17.22 -2.44
CA THR A 139 1.75 -15.77 -2.67
C THR A 139 0.41 -15.25 -3.19
N ALA A 140 -0.28 -16.01 -4.06
CA ALA A 140 -1.61 -15.63 -4.52
C ALA A 140 -2.62 -15.51 -3.36
N ALA A 141 -2.57 -16.41 -2.37
CA ALA A 141 -3.43 -16.35 -1.19
C ALA A 141 -3.16 -15.10 -0.34
N VAL A 142 -1.90 -14.74 -0.11
CA VAL A 142 -1.52 -13.50 0.60
C VAL A 142 -2.16 -12.27 -0.05
N PHE A 143 -2.03 -12.12 -1.37
CA PHE A 143 -2.59 -10.96 -2.05
C PHE A 143 -4.12 -11.01 -2.16
N ARG A 144 -4.76 -12.19 -2.15
CA ARG A 144 -6.23 -12.29 -2.09
C ARG A 144 -6.77 -11.82 -0.75
N GLU A 145 -6.07 -12.13 0.34
CA GLU A 145 -6.44 -11.67 1.68
C GLU A 145 -6.38 -10.14 1.76
N ILE A 146 -5.26 -9.54 1.34
CA ILE A 146 -5.09 -8.08 1.30
C ILE A 146 -6.20 -7.44 0.46
N VAL A 147 -6.42 -7.93 -0.77
CA VAL A 147 -7.46 -7.43 -1.67
C VAL A 147 -8.87 -7.46 -1.07
N ALA A 148 -9.18 -8.44 -0.23
CA ALA A 148 -10.48 -8.55 0.41
C ALA A 148 -10.65 -7.50 1.51
N ASP A 149 -9.59 -7.22 2.27
CA ASP A 149 -9.57 -6.22 3.34
C ASP A 149 -9.70 -4.79 2.75
N GLU A 150 -9.04 -4.51 1.61
CA GLU A 150 -9.03 -3.20 0.94
C GLU A 150 -10.41 -2.65 0.53
N VAL A 151 -11.42 -3.52 0.38
CA VAL A 151 -12.78 -3.10 0.02
C VAL A 151 -13.36 -2.15 1.08
N ALA A 152 -13.10 -2.43 2.36
CA ALA A 152 -13.59 -1.61 3.47
C ALA A 152 -12.88 -0.24 3.52
N HIS A 153 -11.60 -0.20 3.14
CA HIS A 153 -10.79 1.01 3.14
C HIS A 153 -11.30 2.01 2.11
N VAL A 154 -11.52 1.51 0.88
CA VAL A 154 -12.09 2.29 -0.23
C VAL A 154 -13.51 2.78 0.09
N ALA A 155 -14.31 1.97 0.80
CA ALA A 155 -15.68 2.33 1.16
C ALA A 155 -15.79 3.55 2.11
N LEU A 156 -14.73 3.90 2.85
CA LEU A 156 -14.73 5.09 3.70
C LEU A 156 -14.87 6.37 2.89
N ALA A 157 -14.21 6.46 1.74
CA ALA A 157 -14.27 7.65 0.90
C ALA A 157 -15.65 7.82 0.22
N ASP A 158 -16.35 6.73 -0.09
CA ASP A 158 -17.75 6.78 -0.54
C ASP A 158 -18.65 7.24 0.61
N ARG A 159 -18.53 6.60 1.79
CA ARG A 159 -19.35 6.91 2.97
C ARG A 159 -19.29 8.38 3.37
N PHE A 160 -18.11 8.98 3.41
CA PHE A 160 -17.94 10.35 3.92
C PHE A 160 -17.96 11.43 2.84
N TYR A 161 -17.59 11.10 1.60
CA TYR A 161 -17.42 12.10 0.54
C TYR A 161 -18.06 11.71 -0.81
N GLY A 162 -18.78 10.59 -0.88
CA GLY A 162 -19.44 10.11 -2.11
C GLY A 162 -18.46 9.78 -3.24
N TRP A 163 -17.18 9.53 -2.91
CA TRP A 163 -16.19 9.17 -3.91
C TRP A 163 -16.32 7.69 -4.28
N LYS A 164 -16.29 7.40 -5.59
CA LYS A 164 -16.29 6.03 -6.12
C LYS A 164 -15.10 5.83 -7.05
N PRO A 165 -14.54 4.61 -7.12
CA PRO A 165 -13.60 4.22 -8.16
C PRO A 165 -14.18 4.50 -9.55
N GLU A 166 -13.34 4.95 -10.48
CA GLU A 166 -13.68 5.09 -11.91
C GLU A 166 -13.71 3.72 -12.62
#